data_AF-A0A316WDP6-F1
#
_entry.id   AF-A0A316WDP6-F1
#
_cell.length_a   1.000
_cell.length_b   1.000
_cell.length_c   1.000
_cell.angle_alpha   90.00
_cell.angle_beta   90.00
_cell.angle_gamma   90.00
#
_symmetry.space_group_name_H-M   'P 1'
#
loop_
_entity.id
_entity.type
_entity.pdbx_description
1 polymer ?
#
loop_
_entity_poly.entity_id
_entity_poly.type
_entity_poly.pdbx_seq_one_letter_code
_entity_poly.pdbx_strand_id
1 'polypeptide(L)'
;NLAQASAKGASVNRAEADAFAANVLPVIESIRAAGAGSHRAIATELNARRIETARGGAWSAVQVGRILTRSTPKPHVFHVEITPGQGVVHTNIM
;
A
#
# COMPACT_ATOMS: atom_id res chain seq x y z
N ASN A 1 22.33 8.77 27.22
CA ASN A 1 22.46 8.82 25.76
C ASN A 1 21.46 7.86 25.09
N LEU A 2 20.16 8.01 25.38
CA LEU A 2 19.10 7.04 24.99
C LEU A 2 18.43 7.37 23.65
N ALA A 3 18.51 8.63 23.19
CA ALA A 3 17.80 9.10 22.01
C ALA A 3 18.39 8.57 20.67
N GLN A 4 19.69 8.32 20.61
CA GLN A 4 20.36 7.83 19.39
C GLN A 4 20.09 6.33 19.12
N ALA A 5 19.91 5.53 20.17
CA ALA A 5 19.53 4.12 20.05
C ALA A 5 18.09 3.96 19.54
N SER A 6 17.16 4.81 20.01
CA SER A 6 15.75 4.82 19.60
C SER A 6 15.59 5.17 18.12
N ALA A 7 16.37 6.11 17.61
CA ALA A 7 16.31 6.54 16.21
C ALA A 7 16.83 5.46 15.25
N LYS A 8 17.91 4.75 15.63
CA LYS A 8 18.46 3.63 14.85
C LYS A 8 17.53 2.41 14.88
N GLY A 9 16.93 2.11 16.03
CA GLY A 9 15.92 1.05 16.14
C GLY A 9 14.65 1.36 15.34
N ALA A 10 14.22 2.63 15.32
CA ALA A 10 13.04 3.06 14.57
C ALA A 10 13.23 3.00 13.04
N SER A 11 14.44 3.28 12.54
CA SER A 11 14.74 3.19 11.11
C SER A 11 14.89 1.75 10.62
N VAL A 12 15.53 0.87 11.40
CA VAL A 12 15.60 -0.57 11.11
C VAL A 12 14.20 -1.19 11.09
N ASN A 13 13.38 -0.90 12.11
CA ASN A 13 11.99 -1.35 12.16
C ASN A 13 11.14 -0.88 10.98
N ARG A 14 11.50 0.25 10.35
CA ARG A 14 10.78 0.77 9.18
C ARG A 14 11.13 -0.02 7.93
N ALA A 15 12.42 -0.23 7.67
CA ALA A 15 12.87 -1.00 6.51
C ALA A 15 12.34 -2.45 6.53
N GLU A 16 12.35 -3.10 7.70
CA GLU A 16 11.77 -4.44 7.84
C GLU A 16 10.26 -4.45 7.63
N ALA A 17 9.55 -3.41 8.10
CA ALA A 17 8.12 -3.28 7.89
C ALA A 17 7.76 -3.00 6.43
N ASP A 18 8.60 -2.28 5.69
CA ASP A 18 8.41 -1.99 4.27
C ASP A 18 8.71 -3.23 3.42
N ALA A 19 9.77 -3.98 3.73
CA ALA A 19 10.06 -5.27 3.09
C ALA A 19 8.94 -6.29 3.36
N PHE A 20 8.43 -6.36 4.59
CA PHE A 20 7.29 -7.20 4.92
C PHE A 20 6.02 -6.76 4.17
N ALA A 21 5.76 -5.46 4.07
CA ALA A 21 4.64 -4.93 3.29
C ALA A 21 4.74 -5.33 1.81
N ALA A 22 5.93 -5.22 1.20
CA ALA A 22 6.16 -5.63 -0.18
C ALA A 22 5.89 -7.12 -0.42
N ASN A 23 6.24 -7.98 0.54
CA ASN A 23 5.99 -9.42 0.44
C ASN A 23 4.51 -9.80 0.58
N VAL A 24 3.75 -9.10 1.43
CA VAL A 24 2.34 -9.44 1.69
C VAL A 24 1.37 -8.71 0.76
N LEU A 25 1.76 -7.59 0.17
CA LEU A 25 0.92 -6.81 -0.74
C LEU A 25 0.28 -7.66 -1.86
N PRO A 26 1.01 -8.55 -2.58
CA PRO A 26 0.41 -9.35 -3.64
C PRO A 26 -0.71 -10.27 -3.14
N VAL A 27 -0.58 -10.77 -1.91
CA VAL A 27 -1.61 -11.61 -1.28
C VAL A 27 -2.84 -10.79 -0.92
N ILE A 28 -2.65 -9.59 -0.38
CA ILE A 28 -3.74 -8.65 -0.07
C ILE A 28 -4.50 -8.26 -1.34
N GLU A 29 -3.80 -7.97 -2.44
CA GLU A 29 -4.41 -7.65 -3.72
C GLU A 29 -5.16 -8.85 -4.31
N SER A 30 -4.61 -10.06 -4.22
CA SER A 30 -5.32 -11.29 -4.62
C SER A 30 -6.62 -11.50 -3.83
N ILE A 31 -6.59 -11.27 -2.51
CA ILE A 31 -7.77 -11.36 -1.64
C ILE A 31 -8.80 -10.26 -1.98
N ARG A 32 -8.34 -9.05 -2.29
CA ARG A 32 -9.21 -7.97 -2.76
C ARG A 32 -9.87 -8.32 -4.10
N ALA A 33 -9.11 -8.85 -5.05
CA ALA A 33 -9.61 -9.29 -6.35
C ALA A 33 -10.63 -10.44 -6.23
N ALA A 34 -10.50 -11.27 -5.18
CA ALA A 34 -11.47 -12.30 -4.84
C ALA A 34 -12.78 -11.76 -4.21
N GLY A 35 -12.91 -10.43 -4.00
CA GLY A 35 -14.14 -9.79 -3.53
C GLY A 35 -14.09 -9.28 -2.09
N ALA A 36 -12.95 -9.36 -1.40
CA ALA A 36 -12.82 -8.81 -0.05
C ALA A 36 -12.76 -7.27 -0.08
N GLY A 37 -13.92 -6.62 -0.01
CA GLY A 37 -14.05 -5.16 -0.11
C GLY A 37 -13.68 -4.36 1.14
N SER A 38 -13.26 -5.01 2.23
CA SER A 38 -12.89 -4.31 3.48
C SER A 38 -11.61 -4.84 4.10
N HIS A 39 -10.89 -3.99 4.83
CA HIS A 39 -9.68 -4.39 5.56
C HIS A 39 -9.94 -5.51 6.58
N ARG A 40 -11.15 -5.57 7.15
CA ARG A 40 -11.56 -6.66 8.05
C ARG A 40 -11.72 -7.97 7.29
N ALA A 41 -12.41 -7.96 6.15
CA ALA A 41 -12.56 -9.15 5.31
C ALA A 41 -11.20 -9.68 4.84
N ILE A 42 -10.31 -8.77 4.42
CA ILE A 42 -8.93 -9.13 4.04
C ILE A 42 -8.19 -9.78 5.21
N ALA A 43 -8.28 -9.21 6.42
CA ALA A 43 -7.65 -9.78 7.61
C ALA A 43 -8.20 -11.16 7.96
N THR A 44 -9.51 -11.37 7.86
CA THR A 44 -10.15 -12.68 8.06
C THR A 44 -9.62 -13.71 7.07
N GLU A 45 -9.52 -13.35 5.79
CA GLU A 45 -9.00 -14.23 4.74
C GLU A 45 -7.51 -14.57 4.95
N LEU A 46 -6.69 -13.59 5.35
CA LEU A 46 -5.28 -13.84 5.69
C LEU A 46 -5.15 -14.82 6.86
N ASN A 47 -5.99 -14.67 7.89
CA ASN A 47 -6.03 -15.58 9.03
C ASN A 47 -6.54 -16.98 8.64
N ALA A 48 -7.57 -17.06 7.79
CA ALA A 48 -8.10 -18.32 7.27
C ALA A 48 -7.05 -19.09 6.46
N ARG A 49 -6.22 -18.37 5.70
CA ARG A 49 -5.08 -18.91 4.95
C ARG A 49 -3.86 -19.21 5.82
N ARG A 50 -3.95 -19.01 7.14
CA ARG A 50 -2.87 -19.24 8.12
C ARG A 50 -1.58 -18.46 7.80
N ILE A 51 -1.74 -17.29 7.19
CA ILE A 51 -0.63 -16.40 6.89
C ILE A 51 -0.32 -15.63 8.16
N GLU A 52 0.82 -15.89 8.77
CA GLU A 52 1.22 -15.22 10.02
C GLU A 52 1.72 -13.80 9.74
N THR A 53 1.44 -12.89 10.67
CA THR A 53 2.08 -11.57 10.65
C THR A 53 3.56 -11.70 11.01
N ALA A 54 4.37 -10.67 10.71
CA ALA A 54 5.81 -10.66 11.05
C ALA A 54 6.16 -10.97 12.52
N ARG A 55 5.18 -10.89 13.43
CA ARG A 55 5.33 -11.19 14.86
C ARG A 55 4.59 -12.45 15.31
N GLY A 56 4.14 -13.31 14.40
CA GLY A 56 3.45 -14.57 14.71
C GLY A 56 2.02 -14.41 15.22
N GLY A 57 1.40 -13.24 15.02
CA GLY A 57 0.02 -12.96 15.45
C GLY A 57 -1.00 -12.97 14.31
N ALA A 58 -2.28 -12.99 14.67
CA ALA A 58 -3.38 -12.84 13.73
C ALA A 58 -3.39 -11.45 13.06
N TRP A 59 -3.85 -11.42 11.82
CA TRP A 59 -4.11 -10.20 11.08
C TRP A 59 -5.30 -9.45 11.65
N SER A 60 -5.11 -8.14 11.82
CA SER A 60 -6.15 -7.17 12.11
C SER A 60 -6.34 -6.20 10.95
N ALA A 61 -7.52 -5.60 10.84
CA ALA A 61 -7.81 -4.58 9.83
C ALA A 61 -6.84 -3.38 9.89
N VAL A 62 -6.32 -3.05 11.07
CA VAL A 62 -5.32 -1.97 11.26
C VAL A 62 -4.00 -2.34 10.59
N GLN A 63 -3.56 -3.60 10.68
CA GLN A 63 -2.34 -4.06 10.01
C GLN A 63 -2.49 -4.04 8.50
N VAL A 64 -3.64 -4.47 7.97
CA VAL A 64 -3.95 -4.36 6.53
C VAL A 64 -3.89 -2.91 6.07
N GLY A 65 -4.55 -2.00 6.80
CA GLY A 65 -4.51 -0.57 6.50
C GLY A 65 -3.09 0.01 6.50
N ARG A 66 -2.25 -0.38 7.47
CA ARG A 66 -0.84 0.06 7.55
C ARG A 66 0.01 -0.41 6.35
N ILE A 67 -0.26 -1.61 5.82
CA ILE A 67 0.43 -2.08 4.61
C ILE A 67 0.00 -1.24 3.40
N LEU A 68 -1.30 -1.05 3.24
CA LEU A 68 -1.84 -0.26 2.12
C LEU A 68 -1.36 1.19 2.15
N THR A 69 -1.33 1.85 3.31
CA THR A 69 -0.81 3.22 3.44
C THR A 69 0.68 3.33 3.09
N ARG A 70 1.47 2.26 3.28
CA ARG A 70 2.89 2.25 2.91
C ARG A 70 3.11 2.00 1.41
N SER A 71 2.24 1.20 0.81
CA SER A 71 2.32 0.87 -0.62
C SER A 71 1.75 1.96 -1.52
N THR A 72 0.83 2.78 -1.02
CA THR A 72 0.40 3.99 -1.72
C THR A 72 1.45 5.08 -1.48
N PRO A 73 2.27 5.46 -2.49
CA PRO A 73 3.08 6.66 -2.34
C PRO A 73 2.14 7.82 -2.00
N LYS A 74 2.46 8.57 -0.93
CA LYS A 74 1.71 9.77 -0.55
C LYS A 74 1.58 10.62 -1.81
N PRO A 75 0.37 10.92 -2.31
CA PRO A 75 0.23 11.67 -3.55
C PRO A 75 0.86 13.04 -3.33
N HIS A 76 2.02 13.25 -3.93
CA HIS A 76 2.49 14.59 -4.24
C HIS A 76 1.60 15.04 -5.38
N VAL A 77 0.56 15.79 -5.02
CA VAL A 77 -0.43 16.33 -5.97
C VAL A 77 0.32 17.19 -6.97
N PHE A 78 0.62 16.66 -8.16
CA PHE A 78 0.87 17.46 -9.34
C PHE A 78 -0.49 17.65 -10.00
N HIS A 79 -1.14 18.76 -9.65
CA HIS A 79 -2.37 19.19 -10.29
C HIS A 79 -2.04 19.66 -11.71
N VAL A 80 -2.06 18.75 -12.69
CA VAL A 80 -2.09 19.11 -14.10
C VAL A 80 -3.55 19.22 -14.50
N GLU A 81 -4.03 20.45 -14.61
CA GLU A 81 -5.31 20.74 -15.25
C GLU A 81 -5.19 20.44 -16.74
N ILE A 82 -5.73 19.30 -17.17
CA ILE A 82 -5.98 19.08 -18.60
C ILE A 82 -7.33 19.74 -18.88
N THR A 83 -7.31 21.01 -19.29
CA THR A 83 -8.46 21.67 -19.90
C THR A 83 -8.69 21.04 -21.28
N PRO A 84 -9.79 20.32 -21.53
CA PRO A 84 -10.08 19.81 -22.86
C PRO A 84 -10.65 20.97 -23.68
N GLY A 85 -9.83 21.61 -24.52
CA GLY A 85 -10.33 22.75 -25.31
C GLY A 85 -9.38 23.47 -26.26
N GLN A 86 -8.17 22.97 -26.53
CA GLN A 86 -7.32 23.53 -27.59
C GLN A 86 -7.35 22.61 -28.82
N GLY A 87 -8.07 23.06 -29.84
CA GLY A 87 -8.28 22.34 -31.09
C GLY A 87 -7.01 22.11 -31.87
N VAL A 88 -6.88 20.90 -32.41
CA VAL A 88 -5.93 20.59 -33.48
C VAL A 88 -6.65 20.77 -34.81
N VAL A 89 -6.34 21.86 -35.51
CA VAL A 89 -6.64 22.01 -36.94
C VAL A 89 -5.77 21.03 -37.70
N HIS A 90 -6.34 19.92 -38.16
CA HIS A 90 -5.70 19.12 -39.20
C HIS A 90 -6.04 19.75 -40.55
N THR A 91 -5.10 20.48 -41.14
CA THR A 91 -5.07 20.73 -42.58
C THR A 91 -4.61 19.45 -43.26
N ASN A 92 -5.45 18.89 -44.14
CA ASN A 92 -5.02 17.87 -45.09
C ASN A 92 -5.14 18.45 -46.49
N ILE A 93 -3.98 18.54 -47.13
CA ILE A 93 -3.75 18.97 -48.50
C ILE A 93 -3.95 17.74 -49.38
N MET A 94 -4.84 17.86 -50.37
CA MET A 94 -4.76 17.11 -51.62
C MET A 94 -5.21 18.01 -52.76
#